data_AF-A0A0F0FRF2-F1
#
_entry.id   AF-A0A0F0FRF2-F1
#
_cell.length_a   1.000
_cell.length_b   1.000
_cell.length_c   1.000
_cell.angle_alpha   90.00
_cell.angle_beta   90.00
_cell.angle_gamma   90.00
#
_symmetry.space_group_name_H-M   'P 1'
#
loop_
_entity.id
_entity.type
_entity.pdbx_description
1 polymer ?
#
loop_
_entity_poly.entity_id
_entity_poly.type
_entity_poly.pdbx_seq_one_letter_code
_entity_poly.pdbx_strand_id
1 'polypeptide(L)'
;MRAALPALPCDSTGPVFREPWEAQAFALALALHERGAFTWTEWAASLAQVIRDAQATGDPDTGEHYYLFWLTALEQISAAKGLVDQAALLGRRDAWMDAARRTPHGQPIELG
;
A
#
# COMPACT_ATOMS: atom_id res chain seq x y z
N MET A 1 17.93 17.53 -2.20
CA MET A 1 17.67 17.36 -0.75
C MET A 1 16.70 16.22 -0.60
N ARG A 2 17.14 15.11 0.03
CA ARG A 2 16.34 13.91 0.25
C ARG A 2 15.34 14.25 1.37
N ALA A 3 14.08 14.51 1.01
CA ALA A 3 13.03 14.76 1.98
C ALA A 3 12.99 13.56 2.94
N ALA A 4 13.18 13.81 4.23
CA ALA A 4 13.15 12.78 5.25
C ALA A 4 11.75 12.15 5.26
N LEU A 5 11.64 10.94 4.72
CA LEU A 5 10.42 10.13 4.73
C LEU A 5 10.17 9.73 6.18
N PRO A 6 9.13 10.26 6.85
CA PRO A 6 8.89 9.95 8.25
C PRO A 6 8.39 8.50 8.36
N ALA A 7 9.00 7.75 9.28
CA ALA A 7 8.56 6.45 9.80
C ALA A 7 8.87 5.15 9.02
N LEU A 8 9.70 5.18 7.96
CA LEU A 8 10.13 3.91 7.33
C LEU A 8 11.18 3.19 8.20
N PRO A 9 11.05 1.87 8.45
CA PRO A 9 12.14 1.07 8.97
C PRO A 9 13.33 1.19 8.01
N CYS A 10 14.41 1.85 8.44
CA CYS A 10 15.61 2.05 7.62
C CYS A 10 16.84 1.47 8.33
N ASP A 11 17.72 0.85 7.55
CA ASP A 11 19.08 0.53 7.97
C ASP A 11 20.08 1.59 7.45
N SER A 12 21.39 1.32 7.52
CA SER A 12 22.44 2.22 7.04
C SER A 12 22.44 2.43 5.52
N THR A 13 21.65 1.67 4.76
CA THR A 13 21.60 1.68 3.30
C THR A 13 20.26 2.16 2.73
N GLY A 14 19.15 2.01 3.46
CA GLY A 14 17.84 2.49 3.02
C GLY A 14 16.65 1.83 3.73
N PRO A 15 15.43 1.96 3.16
CA PRO A 15 14.25 1.27 3.68
C PRO A 15 14.46 -0.25 3.62
N VAL A 16 14.15 -0.94 4.71
CA VAL A 16 14.19 -2.39 4.80
C VAL A 16 12.81 -2.94 4.45
N PHE A 17 12.78 -3.90 3.53
CA PHE A 17 11.58 -4.60 3.08
C PHE A 17 11.73 -6.09 3.42
N ARG A 18 10.73 -6.68 4.06
CA ARG A 18 10.65 -8.11 4.38
C ARG A 18 10.24 -8.92 3.17
N GLU A 19 9.36 -8.37 2.35
CA GLU A 19 8.80 -9.03 1.19
C GLU A 19 8.86 -8.13 -0.05
N PRO A 20 8.95 -8.68 -1.28
CA PRO A 20 9.05 -7.87 -2.49
C PRO A 20 7.89 -6.90 -2.70
N TRP A 21 6.69 -7.24 -2.22
CA TRP A 21 5.50 -6.40 -2.37
C TRP A 21 5.58 -5.12 -1.53
N GLU A 22 6.31 -5.12 -0.40
CA GLU A 22 6.50 -3.94 0.45
C GLU A 22 7.29 -2.86 -0.29
N ALA A 23 8.33 -3.26 -1.03
CA ALA A 23 9.11 -2.39 -1.89
C ALA A 23 8.27 -1.81 -3.04
N GLN A 24 7.33 -2.60 -3.58
CA GLN A 24 6.43 -2.16 -4.63
C GLN A 24 5.41 -1.13 -4.13
N ALA A 25 4.82 -1.36 -2.95
CA ALA A 25 3.94 -0.38 -2.30
C ALA A 25 4.65 0.95 -2.07
N PHE A 26 5.93 0.90 -1.67
CA PHE A 26 6.81 2.06 -1.56
C PHE A 26 7.06 2.78 -2.86
N ALA A 27 7.46 2.06 -3.90
CA ALA A 27 7.67 2.63 -5.20
C ALA A 27 6.41 3.33 -5.72
N LEU A 28 5.22 2.75 -5.50
CA LEU A 28 3.95 3.33 -5.90
C LEU A 28 3.62 4.62 -5.13
N ALA A 29 3.74 4.62 -3.81
CA ALA A 29 3.50 5.81 -3.00
C ALA A 29 4.44 6.96 -3.39
N LEU A 30 5.74 6.65 -3.58
CA LEU A 30 6.73 7.63 -4.04
C LEU A 30 6.40 8.16 -5.44
N ALA A 31 6.09 7.29 -6.40
CA ALA A 31 5.77 7.69 -7.76
C ALA A 31 4.50 8.57 -7.84
N LEU A 32 3.48 8.28 -7.02
CA LEU A 32 2.28 9.12 -6.95
C LEU A 32 2.59 10.49 -6.34
N HIS A 33 3.39 10.55 -5.28
CA HIS A 33 3.86 11.80 -4.73
C HIS A 33 4.64 12.61 -5.78
N GLU A 34 5.64 12.01 -6.44
CA GLU A 34 6.49 12.70 -7.43
C GLU A 34 5.68 13.28 -8.58
N ARG A 35 4.54 12.66 -8.91
CA ARG A 35 3.57 13.14 -9.90
C ARG A 35 2.58 14.18 -9.35
N GLY A 36 2.70 14.56 -8.08
CA GLY A 36 1.86 15.57 -7.42
C GLY A 36 0.44 15.09 -7.09
N ALA A 37 0.19 13.78 -7.05
CA ALA A 37 -1.15 13.26 -6.76
C ALA A 37 -1.59 13.53 -5.31
N PHE A 38 -0.63 13.60 -4.39
CA PHE A 38 -0.81 14.05 -3.01
C PHE A 38 0.51 14.60 -2.46
N THR A 39 0.41 15.34 -1.35
CA THR A 39 1.58 15.81 -0.57
C THR A 39 1.96 14.81 0.52
N TRP A 40 3.21 14.85 1.00
CA TRP A 40 3.63 14.06 2.16
C TRP A 40 2.79 14.33 3.42
N THR A 41 2.25 15.54 3.58
CA THR A 41 1.36 15.87 4.71
C THR A 41 0.03 15.12 4.61
N GLU A 42 -0.57 15.08 3.43
CA GLU A 42 -1.80 14.30 3.18
C GLU A 42 -1.56 12.80 3.36
N TRP A 43 -0.41 12.31 2.85
CA TRP A 43 0.02 10.93 3.04
C TRP A 43 0.14 10.56 4.52
N ALA A 44 0.88 11.35 5.31
CA ALA A 44 1.09 11.10 6.72
C ALA A 44 -0.24 11.13 7.50
N ALA A 45 -1.16 12.04 7.14
CA ALA A 45 -2.49 12.10 7.75
C ALA A 45 -3.32 10.85 7.46
N SER A 46 -3.32 10.37 6.21
CA SER A 46 -4.02 9.15 5.80
C SER A 46 -3.46 7.92 6.52
N LEU A 47 -2.14 7.74 6.52
CA LEU A 47 -1.49 6.62 7.19
C LEU A 47 -1.76 6.64 8.71
N ALA A 48 -1.66 7.80 9.34
CA ALA A 48 -1.94 7.93 10.77
C ALA A 48 -3.40 7.59 11.10
N GLN A 49 -4.35 7.91 10.22
CA GLN A 49 -5.75 7.53 10.40
C GLN A 49 -5.93 6.01 10.35
N VAL A 50 -5.36 5.34 9.34
CA VAL A 50 -5.42 3.88 9.21
C VAL A 50 -4.84 3.18 10.45
N ILE A 51 -3.67 3.63 10.92
CA ILE A 51 -3.03 3.05 12.11
C ILE A 51 -3.92 3.23 13.34
N ARG A 52 -4.53 4.41 13.54
CA ARG A 52 -5.46 4.65 14.65
C ARG A 52 -6.67 3.72 14.59
N ASP A 53 -7.25 3.53 13.41
CA ASP A 53 -8.42 2.68 13.22
C ASP A 53 -8.10 1.19 13.47
N ALA A 54 -6.91 0.74 13.05
CA ALA A 54 -6.42 -0.61 13.32
C ALA A 54 -6.18 -0.84 14.82
N GLN A 55 -5.51 0.11 15.50
CA GLN A 55 -5.27 0.07 16.94
C GLN A 55 -6.57 0.05 17.74
N ALA A 56 -7.58 0.81 17.32
CA ALA A 56 -8.90 0.82 17.95
C ALA A 56 -9.63 -0.53 17.84
N THR A 57 -9.28 -1.34 16.83
CA THR A 57 -9.85 -2.67 16.58
C THR A 57 -9.09 -3.78 17.31
N GLY A 58 -8.05 -3.43 18.08
CA GLY A 58 -7.32 -4.36 18.96
C GLY A 58 -6.16 -5.09 18.30
N ASP A 59 -5.63 -4.59 17.18
CA ASP A 59 -4.44 -5.14 16.54
C ASP A 59 -3.17 -4.68 17.27
N PRO A 60 -2.39 -5.59 17.91
CA PRO A 60 -1.11 -5.24 18.51
C PRO A 60 -0.11 -4.96 17.39
N ASP A 61 0.30 -3.70 17.29
CA ASP A 61 1.26 -3.20 16.29
C ASP A 61 2.66 -3.79 16.53
N THR A 62 2.87 -5.00 16.03
CA THR A 62 4.15 -5.74 16.08
C THR A 62 5.13 -5.31 14.99
N GLY A 63 4.76 -4.33 14.16
CA GLY A 63 5.50 -3.94 12.95
C GLY A 63 5.30 -4.90 11.77
N GLU A 64 4.70 -6.07 11.96
CA GLU A 64 4.36 -6.99 10.87
C GLU A 64 3.27 -6.43 9.95
N HIS A 65 2.37 -5.61 10.51
CA HIS A 65 1.25 -5.01 9.79
C HIS A 65 1.57 -3.62 9.22
N TYR A 66 2.80 -3.12 9.41
CA TYR A 66 3.17 -1.76 9.02
C TYR A 66 2.96 -1.50 7.51
N TYR A 67 3.48 -2.36 6.63
CA TYR A 67 3.29 -2.20 5.19
C TYR A 67 1.85 -2.51 4.73
N LEU A 68 1.06 -3.24 5.53
CA LEU A 68 -0.36 -3.46 5.28
C LEU A 68 -1.18 -2.19 5.56
N PHE A 69 -0.85 -1.45 6.63
CA PHE A 69 -1.44 -0.13 6.88
C PHE A 69 -1.05 0.87 5.79
N TRP A 70 0.18 0.75 5.30
CA TRP A 70 0.68 1.53 4.18
C TRP A 70 -0.10 1.27 2.88
N LEU A 71 -0.37 0.01 2.56
CA LEU A 71 -1.19 -0.36 1.41
C LEU A 71 -2.61 0.18 1.55
N THR A 72 -3.22 0.01 2.74
CA THR A 72 -4.56 0.53 3.04
C THR A 72 -4.62 2.06 2.87
N ALA A 73 -3.62 2.78 3.38
CA ALA A 73 -3.53 4.22 3.23
C ALA A 73 -3.37 4.63 1.75
N LEU A 74 -2.58 3.88 0.98
CA LEU A 74 -2.39 4.09 -0.46
C LEU A 74 -3.69 3.92 -1.25
N GLU A 75 -4.48 2.89 -0.94
CA GLU A 75 -5.79 2.68 -1.54
C GLU A 75 -6.76 3.82 -1.18
N GLN A 76 -6.82 4.21 0.10
CA GLN A 76 -7.71 5.27 0.57
C GLN A 76 -7.37 6.63 -0.04
N ILE A 77 -6.10 7.05 -0.01
CA ILE A 77 -5.72 8.35 -0.57
C ILE A 77 -5.88 8.38 -2.09
N SER A 78 -5.61 7.27 -2.78
CA SER A 78 -5.80 7.18 -4.22
C SER A 78 -7.29 7.29 -4.59
N ALA A 79 -8.17 6.64 -3.83
CA ALA A 79 -9.61 6.73 -4.03
C ALA A 79 -10.15 8.14 -3.71
N ALA A 80 -9.71 8.73 -2.59
CA ALA A 80 -10.09 10.09 -2.20
C ALA A 80 -9.65 11.15 -3.23
N LYS A 81 -8.54 10.92 -3.93
CA LYS A 81 -8.04 11.77 -5.01
C LYS A 81 -8.65 11.45 -6.39
N GLY A 82 -9.55 10.46 -6.48
CA GLY A 82 -10.18 10.05 -7.73
C GLY A 82 -9.23 9.40 -8.73
N LEU A 83 -8.06 8.94 -8.29
CA LEU A 83 -7.05 8.27 -9.14
C LEU A 83 -7.44 6.82 -9.44
N VAL A 84 -8.25 6.25 -8.57
CA VAL A 84 -8.79 4.90 -8.66
C VAL A 84 -10.25 4.94 -8.26
N ASP A 85 -11.07 4.17 -8.98
CA ASP A 85 -12.41 3.87 -8.52
C ASP A 85 -12.33 2.69 -7.55
N GLN A 86 -12.89 2.86 -6.34
CA GLN A 86 -12.86 1.82 -5.31
C GLN A 86 -13.62 0.57 -5.77
N ALA A 87 -14.70 0.73 -6.53
CA ALA A 87 -15.43 -0.41 -7.08
C ALA A 87 -14.58 -1.15 -8.13
N ALA A 88 -13.88 -0.43 -9.00
CA ALA A 88 -12.95 -1.02 -9.95
C ALA A 88 -11.77 -1.75 -9.28
N LEU A 89 -11.21 -1.21 -8.18
CA LEU A 89 -10.15 -1.88 -7.40
C LEU A 89 -10.65 -3.20 -6.80
N LEU A 90 -11.81 -3.19 -6.16
CA LEU A 90 -12.42 -4.40 -5.61
C LEU A 90 -12.70 -5.42 -6.71
N GLY A 91 -13.26 -4.98 -7.85
CA GLY A 91 -13.47 -5.84 -9.01
C GLY A 91 -12.17 -6.43 -9.56
N ARG A 92 -11.08 -5.67 -9.60
CA ARG A 92 -9.75 -6.13 -10.03
C ARG A 92 -9.20 -7.19 -9.07
N ARG A 93 -9.33 -6.98 -7.76
CA ARG A 93 -8.93 -7.94 -6.73
C ARG A 93 -9.72 -9.24 -6.88
N ASP A 94 -11.03 -9.14 -7.03
CA ASP A 94 -11.91 -10.30 -7.14
C ASP A 94 -11.62 -11.10 -8.42
N ALA A 95 -11.44 -10.42 -9.56
CA ALA A 95 -11.01 -11.04 -10.81
C ALA A 95 -9.65 -11.76 -10.67
N TRP A 96 -8.73 -11.19 -9.89
CA TRP A 96 -7.42 -11.80 -9.61
C TRP A 96 -7.54 -13.04 -8.73
N MET A 97 -8.36 -12.99 -7.68
CA MET A 97 -8.63 -14.16 -6.84
C MET A 97 -9.27 -15.30 -7.65
N ASP A 98 -10.21 -14.98 -8.53
CA ASP A 98 -10.85 -15.96 -9.39
C ASP A 98 -9.89 -16.54 -10.42
N ALA A 99 -9.02 -15.72 -11.01
CA ALA A 99 -7.96 -16.18 -11.91
C ALA A 99 -6.97 -17.08 -11.18
N ALA A 100 -6.52 -16.70 -9.98
CA ALA A 100 -5.61 -17.48 -9.16
C ALA A 100 -6.18 -18.85 -8.80
N ARG A 101 -7.47 -18.93 -8.44
CA ARG A 101 -8.16 -20.21 -8.14
C ARG A 101 -8.28 -21.13 -9.34
N ARG A 102 -8.41 -20.57 -10.55
CA ARG A 102 -8.55 -21.33 -11.81
C ARG A 102 -7.22 -21.72 -12.43
N THR A 103 -6.12 -21.06 -12.05
CA THR A 103 -4.80 -21.28 -12.63
C THR A 103 -4.11 -22.45 -11.92
N PRO A 104 -3.78 -23.54 -12.64
CA PRO A 104 -2.98 -24.62 -12.08
C PRO A 104 -1.64 -24.11 -11.52
N HIS A 105 -1.16 -24.72 -10.44
CA HIS A 105 0.13 -24.35 -9.85
C HIS A 105 1.25 -24.41 -10.89
N GLY A 106 2.08 -23.36 -10.95
CA GLY A 106 3.18 -23.24 -11.89
C GLY A 106 2.82 -22.58 -13.23
N GLN A 107 1.55 -22.21 -13.46
CA GLN A 107 1.16 -21.42 -14.63
C GLN A 107 0.96 -19.94 -14.29
N PRO A 108 1.22 -19.01 -15.24
CA PRO A 108 0.94 -17.59 -15.06
C PRO A 108 -0.56 -17.32 -14.83
N ILE A 109 -0.87 -16.41 -13.90
CA ILE A 109 -2.25 -15.98 -13.63
C ILE A 109 -2.60 -14.87 -14.63
N GLU A 110 -3.54 -15.15 -15.52
CA GLU A 110 -4.05 -14.18 -16.49
C GLU A 110 -5.44 -13.67 -16.06
N LEU A 111 -5.59 -12.35 -16.05
CA LEU A 111 -6.89 -11.70 -15.92
C LEU A 111 -7.55 -11.74 -17.30
N GLY A 112 -8.60 -12.54 -17.43
CA GLY A 112 -9.33 -12.72 -18.69
C GLY A 112 -9.95 -11.45 -19.25
#